data_AF-A0A534K5R7-F1
#
_entry.id   AF-A0A534K5R7-F1
#
_cell.length_a   1.000
_cell.length_b   1.000
_cell.length_c   1.000
_cell.angle_alpha   90.00
_cell.angle_beta   90.00
_cell.angle_gamma   90.00
#
_symmetry.space_group_name_H-M   'P 1'
#
loop_
_entity.id
_entity.type
_entity.pdbx_description
1 polymer ?
#
loop_
_entity_poly.entity_id
_entity_poly.type
_entity_poly.pdbx_seq_one_letter_code
_entity_poly.pdbx_strand_id
1 'polypeptide(L)'
;MLAGFVDGRGRAYDIGFRTLRLSLTDEEAVLALTAGEEVVAQGAATASMEVLDPKPLPLLLPAPGEVVGTRRRAVFLATAGGPRPAALTFYNVSLSLHRTALEHFFTAQGGREFVQFEASDVERSSPSGLALELLLRGPRPGAPKETSRFRLRIEPAAIAREALSALG
;
A
#
# COMPACT_ATOMS: atom_id res chain seq x y z
N MET A 1 0.68 -10.13 -2.64
CA MET A 1 0.67 -8.80 -2.00
C MET A 1 1.70 -7.92 -2.68
N LEU A 2 1.37 -6.66 -2.91
CA LEU A 2 2.24 -5.63 -3.46
C LEU A 2 2.21 -4.39 -2.58
N ALA A 3 3.37 -3.80 -2.34
CA ALA A 3 3.49 -2.50 -1.72
C ALA A 3 4.51 -1.68 -2.49
N GLY A 4 4.32 -0.36 -2.50
CA GLY A 4 5.23 0.54 -3.18
C GLY A 4 4.60 1.88 -3.47
N PHE A 5 4.87 2.39 -4.67
CA PHE A 5 4.57 3.76 -5.05
C PHE A 5 3.79 3.82 -6.35
N VAL A 6 2.95 4.84 -6.51
CA VAL A 6 2.31 5.18 -7.77
C VAL A 6 2.56 6.65 -8.09
N ASP A 7 2.89 6.96 -9.34
CA ASP A 7 3.04 8.35 -9.78
C ASP A 7 1.70 8.97 -10.19
N GLY A 8 1.67 10.28 -10.47
CA GLY A 8 0.48 11.00 -10.90
C GLY A 8 -0.04 10.61 -12.29
N ARG A 9 0.61 9.67 -12.97
CA ARG A 9 0.13 9.03 -14.21
C ARG A 9 -0.39 7.61 -13.97
N GLY A 10 -0.49 7.20 -12.70
CA GLY A 10 -0.94 5.88 -12.29
C GLY A 10 0.06 4.76 -12.46
N ARG A 11 1.31 5.02 -12.86
CA ARG A 11 2.34 3.98 -13.02
C ARG A 11 2.78 3.48 -11.66
N ALA A 12 2.73 2.17 -11.46
CA ALA A 12 3.13 1.58 -10.19
C ALA A 12 4.60 1.17 -10.16
N TYR A 13 5.18 1.26 -8.98
CA TYR A 13 6.55 0.89 -8.66
C TYR A 13 6.52 0.05 -7.39
N ASP A 14 7.38 -0.97 -7.30
CA ASP A 14 7.55 -1.65 -6.02
C ASP A 14 8.27 -0.75 -5.01
N ILE A 15 8.38 -1.22 -3.78
CA ILE A 15 9.18 -0.61 -2.71
C ILE A 15 10.66 -0.38 -3.07
N GLY A 16 11.18 -1.05 -4.11
CA GLY A 16 12.51 -0.84 -4.67
C GLY A 16 12.55 0.21 -5.79
N PHE A 17 11.46 0.94 -6.04
CA PHE A 17 11.25 1.83 -7.18
C PHE A 17 11.41 1.15 -8.55
N ARG A 18 11.34 -0.18 -8.62
CA ARG A 18 11.30 -0.89 -9.89
C ARG A 18 9.90 -0.78 -10.47
N THR A 19 9.82 -0.34 -11.73
CA THR A 19 8.55 -0.22 -12.44
C THR A 19 7.83 -1.56 -12.52
N LEU A 20 6.59 -1.56 -12.04
CA LEU A 20 5.65 -2.65 -12.23
C LEU A 20 4.96 -2.43 -13.58
N ARG A 21 4.77 -3.50 -14.37
CA ARG A 21 4.05 -3.43 -15.65
C ARG A 21 2.54 -3.37 -15.41
N LEU A 22 2.10 -2.45 -14.56
CA LEU A 22 0.71 -2.22 -14.19
C LEU A 22 0.49 -0.73 -13.90
N SER A 23 -0.68 -0.24 -14.27
CA SER A 23 -1.19 1.04 -13.81
C SER A 23 -2.15 0.79 -12.65
N LEU A 24 -1.91 1.42 -11.51
CA LEU A 24 -2.75 1.29 -10.34
C LEU A 24 -3.93 2.27 -10.38
N THR A 25 -3.73 3.45 -10.98
CA THR A 25 -4.79 4.43 -11.17
C THR A 25 -5.00 4.77 -12.64
N ASP A 26 -6.18 5.28 -12.96
CA ASP A 26 -6.52 5.84 -14.26
C ASP A 26 -6.16 7.34 -14.37
N GLU A 27 -6.62 7.98 -15.45
CA GLU A 27 -6.38 9.41 -15.72
C GLU A 27 -7.09 10.33 -14.71
N GLU A 28 -8.10 9.83 -13.99
CA GLU A 28 -8.83 10.55 -12.94
C GLU A 28 -8.21 10.32 -11.55
N ALA A 29 -7.07 9.62 -11.50
CA ALA A 29 -6.37 9.21 -10.27
C ALA A 29 -7.21 8.30 -9.35
N VAL A 30 -8.20 7.62 -9.91
CA VAL A 30 -9.03 6.59 -9.25
C VAL A 30 -8.44 5.21 -9.51
N LEU A 31 -8.71 4.23 -8.64
CA LEU A 31 -8.23 2.86 -8.81
C LEU A 31 -8.64 2.31 -10.20
N ALA A 32 -7.64 1.93 -10.99
CA ALA A 32 -7.86 1.32 -12.29
C ALA A 32 -8.41 -0.10 -12.13
N LEU A 33 -9.65 -0.31 -12.54
CA LEU A 33 -10.34 -1.60 -12.47
C LEU A 33 -10.07 -2.44 -13.73
N THR A 34 -9.93 -3.74 -13.54
CA THR A 34 -9.88 -4.69 -14.66
C THR A 34 -11.29 -5.02 -15.16
N ALA A 35 -11.42 -5.53 -16.38
CA ALA A 35 -12.73 -5.92 -16.91
C ALA A 35 -13.43 -6.94 -16.00
N GLY A 36 -14.67 -6.63 -15.59
CA GLY A 36 -15.47 -7.42 -14.66
C GLY A 36 -15.06 -7.28 -13.19
N GLU A 37 -14.18 -6.33 -12.85
CA GLU A 37 -13.89 -5.94 -11.47
C GLU A 37 -14.80 -4.78 -11.06
N GLU A 38 -15.44 -4.91 -9.90
CA GLU A 38 -16.35 -3.91 -9.34
C GLU A 38 -15.88 -3.54 -7.93
N VAL A 39 -16.05 -2.28 -7.58
CA VAL A 39 -15.85 -1.80 -6.21
C VAL A 39 -17.01 -2.31 -5.34
N VAL A 40 -16.67 -3.01 -4.26
CA VAL A 40 -17.62 -3.55 -3.28
C VAL A 40 -17.58 -2.75 -1.98
N ALA A 41 -16.40 -2.22 -1.62
CA ALA A 41 -16.20 -1.38 -0.46
C ALA A 41 -15.25 -0.23 -0.82
N GLN A 42 -15.52 0.97 -0.34
CA GLN A 42 -14.67 2.13 -0.54
C GLN A 42 -14.84 3.12 0.61
N GLY A 43 -13.75 3.65 1.14
CA GLY A 43 -13.83 4.64 2.20
C GLY A 43 -12.47 5.17 2.65
N ALA A 44 -12.52 6.35 3.27
CA ALA A 44 -11.35 6.98 3.84
C ALA A 44 -10.77 6.14 4.98
N ALA A 45 -9.44 6.05 5.02
CA ALA A 45 -8.72 5.33 6.07
C ALA A 45 -7.34 5.93 6.32
N THR A 46 -6.76 5.61 7.47
CA THR A 46 -5.33 5.71 7.74
C THR A 46 -4.73 4.31 7.77
N ALA A 47 -3.64 4.11 7.05
CA ALA A 47 -2.92 2.83 7.06
C ALA A 47 -1.46 3.00 7.46
N SER A 48 -0.92 1.98 8.13
CA SER A 48 0.50 1.84 8.40
C SER A 48 0.91 0.39 8.20
N MET A 49 2.14 0.16 7.75
CA MET A 49 2.63 -1.18 7.47
C MET A 49 4.07 -1.33 7.95
N GLU A 50 4.38 -2.50 8.49
CA GLU A 50 5.75 -2.93 8.82
C GLU A 50 6.02 -4.31 8.22
N VAL A 51 7.28 -4.55 7.87
CA VAL A 51 7.78 -5.91 7.62
C VAL A 51 8.29 -6.47 8.93
N LEU A 52 8.03 -7.75 9.20
CA LEU A 52 8.34 -8.38 10.48
C LEU A 52 9.71 -9.08 10.50
N ASP A 53 10.25 -9.45 9.34
CA ASP A 53 11.49 -10.24 9.23
C ASP A 53 12.69 -9.41 8.75
N PRO A 54 13.91 -9.63 9.30
CA PRO A 54 14.23 -10.44 10.49
C PRO A 54 13.87 -9.74 11.81
N LYS A 55 13.47 -8.46 11.75
CA LYS A 55 12.95 -7.67 12.86
C LYS A 55 11.91 -6.69 12.32
N PRO A 56 10.93 -6.25 13.14
CA PRO A 56 9.95 -5.25 12.72
C PRO A 56 10.62 -3.97 12.22
N LEU A 57 10.28 -3.57 10.99
CA LEU A 57 10.73 -2.33 10.36
C LEU A 57 9.55 -1.63 9.66
N PRO A 58 9.33 -0.32 9.92
CA PRO A 58 8.26 0.41 9.29
C PRO A 58 8.51 0.54 7.78
N LEU A 59 7.52 0.14 6.99
CA LEU A 59 7.48 0.30 5.53
C LEU A 59 6.63 1.51 5.15
N LEU A 60 5.43 1.60 5.72
CA LEU A 60 4.48 2.69 5.55
C LEU A 60 4.22 3.29 6.92
N LEU A 61 4.62 4.56 7.11
CA LEU A 61 4.20 5.33 8.29
C LEU A 61 2.70 5.59 8.22
N PRO A 62 2.02 5.85 9.35
CA PRO A 62 0.60 6.20 9.35
C PRO A 62 0.29 7.29 8.32
N ALA A 63 -0.43 6.91 7.27
CA ALA A 63 -0.73 7.77 6.13
C ALA A 63 -2.24 7.79 5.88
N PRO A 64 -2.87 8.97 5.73
CA PRO A 64 -4.27 9.07 5.33
C PRO A 64 -4.41 8.75 3.85
N GLY A 65 -5.52 8.12 3.48
CA GLY A 65 -5.81 7.73 2.11
C GLY A 65 -7.19 7.09 2.00
N GLU A 66 -7.32 6.23 0.99
CA GLU A 66 -8.55 5.51 0.71
C GLU A 66 -8.26 4.02 0.67
N VAL A 67 -9.20 3.22 1.21
CA VAL A 67 -9.22 1.78 1.04
C VAL A 67 -10.34 1.45 0.06
N VAL A 68 -10.01 0.62 -0.93
CA VAL A 68 -10.94 0.09 -1.93
C VAL A 68 -10.87 -1.43 -1.88
N GLY A 69 -12.01 -2.09 -1.67
CA GLY A 69 -12.17 -3.53 -1.76
C GLY A 69 -12.95 -3.91 -3.01
N THR A 70 -12.40 -4.84 -3.79
CA THR A 70 -13.07 -5.49 -4.92
C THR A 70 -13.18 -6.98 -4.64
N ARG A 71 -13.88 -7.73 -5.51
CA ARG A 71 -13.91 -9.20 -5.44
C ARG A 71 -12.56 -9.88 -5.71
N ARG A 72 -11.56 -9.12 -6.17
CA ARG A 72 -10.24 -9.65 -6.55
C ARG A 72 -9.14 -9.22 -5.59
N ARG A 73 -9.20 -7.97 -5.10
CA ARG A 73 -8.14 -7.36 -4.31
C ARG A 73 -8.67 -6.24 -3.42
N ALA A 74 -7.93 -5.99 -2.36
CA ALA A 74 -8.06 -4.80 -1.54
C ALA A 74 -6.84 -3.92 -1.78
N VAL A 75 -7.07 -2.62 -1.91
CA VAL A 75 -6.04 -1.62 -2.17
C VAL A 75 -6.20 -0.49 -1.17
N PHE A 76 -5.15 -0.22 -0.40
CA PHE A 76 -4.97 1.07 0.25
C PHE A 76 -4.14 1.98 -0.65
N LEU A 77 -4.58 3.21 -0.82
CA LEU A 77 -3.88 4.22 -1.60
C LEU A 77 -3.82 5.55 -0.83
N ALA A 78 -2.61 5.96 -0.45
CA ALA A 78 -2.37 7.16 0.32
C ALA A 78 -2.80 8.42 -0.45
N THR A 79 -3.12 9.50 0.27
CA THR A 79 -3.46 10.80 -0.32
C THR A 79 -2.23 11.40 -1.02
N ALA A 80 -2.42 11.99 -2.20
CA ALA A 80 -1.35 12.68 -2.91
C ALA A 80 -0.87 13.92 -2.14
N GLY A 81 0.44 14.20 -2.19
CA GLY A 81 1.00 15.45 -1.68
C GLY A 81 0.89 15.66 -0.16
N GLY A 82 0.53 14.62 0.62
CA GLY A 82 0.43 14.73 2.07
C GLY A 82 1.78 15.02 2.75
N PRO A 83 1.81 15.83 3.82
CA PRO A 83 3.03 16.07 4.58
C PRO A 83 3.54 14.76 5.19
N ARG A 84 4.76 14.35 4.83
CA ARG A 84 5.36 13.13 5.39
C ARG A 84 5.82 13.39 6.83
N PRO A 85 5.33 12.64 7.83
CA PRO A 85 5.63 12.88 9.24
C PRO A 85 7.09 12.63 9.62
N ALA A 86 7.86 11.94 8.78
CA ALA A 86 9.31 11.82 8.91
C ALA A 86 9.99 11.88 7.52
N ALA A 87 11.21 12.38 7.49
CA ALA A 87 12.05 12.34 6.30
C ALA A 87 12.50 10.90 6.04
N LEU A 88 11.71 10.18 5.21
CA LEU A 88 12.08 8.92 4.57
C LEU A 88 12.25 7.72 5.53
N THR A 89 11.46 6.65 5.34
CA THR A 89 11.70 5.34 6.00
C THR A 89 12.94 4.66 5.42
N PHE A 90 13.55 3.73 6.17
CA PHE A 90 14.78 2.99 5.79
C PHE A 90 14.80 2.45 4.35
N TYR A 91 13.64 2.08 3.80
CA TYR A 91 13.50 1.57 2.43
C TYR A 91 13.66 2.62 1.32
N ASN A 92 13.31 3.87 1.62
CA ASN A 92 13.64 4.99 0.73
C ASN A 92 15.16 5.19 0.63
N VAL A 93 15.93 4.74 1.63
CA VAL A 93 17.37 4.99 1.77
C VAL A 93 18.21 3.82 1.22
N SER A 94 17.68 2.60 1.18
CA SER A 94 18.43 1.44 0.65
C SER A 94 18.64 1.45 -0.87
N LEU A 95 18.02 2.38 -1.58
CA LEU A 95 18.05 2.45 -3.06
C LEU A 95 19.11 3.39 -3.63
N SER A 96 19.95 4.02 -2.79
CA SER A 96 20.83 5.10 -3.26
C SER A 96 20.07 6.19 -4.03
N LEU A 97 18.75 6.29 -3.85
CA LEU A 97 17.94 7.33 -4.46
C LEU A 97 18.23 8.61 -3.69
N HIS A 98 18.73 9.61 -4.40
CA HIS A 98 18.92 10.93 -3.82
C HIS A 98 17.60 11.38 -3.18
N ARG A 99 17.67 11.83 -1.93
CA ARG A 99 16.52 12.35 -1.16
C ARG A 99 15.66 13.33 -1.98
N THR A 100 16.30 14.17 -2.78
CA THR A 100 15.66 15.13 -3.69
C THR A 100 14.82 14.47 -4.79
N ALA A 101 15.23 13.30 -5.30
CA ALA A 101 14.47 12.56 -6.31
C ALA A 101 13.17 11.98 -5.72
N LEU A 102 13.24 11.49 -4.49
CA LEU A 102 12.06 11.01 -3.76
C LEU A 102 11.13 12.17 -3.40
N GLU A 103 11.67 13.26 -2.87
CA GLU A 103 10.88 14.47 -2.62
C GLU A 103 10.22 14.97 -3.91
N HIS A 104 10.94 15.00 -5.03
CA HIS A 104 10.38 15.38 -6.33
C HIS A 104 9.28 14.41 -6.80
N PHE A 105 9.43 13.10 -6.61
CA PHE A 105 8.39 12.11 -6.94
C PHE A 105 7.07 12.43 -6.21
N PHE A 106 7.13 12.65 -4.89
CA PHE A 106 5.92 12.93 -4.11
C PHE A 106 5.34 14.32 -4.36
N THR A 107 6.18 15.34 -4.53
CA THR A 107 5.74 16.74 -4.62
C THR A 107 5.40 17.17 -6.05
N ALA A 108 6.26 16.87 -7.01
CA ALA A 108 6.12 17.33 -8.39
C ALA A 108 5.40 16.33 -9.29
N GLN A 109 5.47 15.03 -8.98
CA GLN A 109 4.82 13.98 -9.76
C GLN A 109 3.54 13.45 -9.10
N GLY A 110 3.08 14.05 -8.00
CA GLY A 110 1.86 13.62 -7.31
C GLY A 110 1.95 12.19 -6.77
N GLY A 111 3.16 11.74 -6.42
CA GLY A 111 3.43 10.39 -5.95
C GLY A 111 2.59 10.00 -4.72
N ARG A 112 2.17 8.74 -4.67
CA ARG A 112 1.38 8.17 -3.57
C ARG A 112 1.96 6.82 -3.17
N GLU A 113 1.81 6.46 -1.91
CA GLU A 113 2.13 5.12 -1.40
C GLU A 113 0.90 4.23 -1.52
N PHE A 114 1.10 2.94 -1.80
CA PHE A 114 -0.01 1.99 -1.87
C PHE A 114 0.36 0.63 -1.27
N VAL A 115 -0.68 -0.09 -0.85
CA VAL A 115 -0.62 -1.51 -0.50
C VAL A 115 -1.79 -2.22 -1.18
N GLN A 116 -1.51 -3.26 -1.95
CA GLN A 116 -2.50 -4.12 -2.59
C GLN A 116 -2.33 -5.56 -2.10
N PHE A 117 -3.42 -6.21 -1.74
CA PHE A 117 -3.41 -7.62 -1.35
C PHE A 117 -4.67 -8.36 -1.82
N GLU A 118 -4.55 -9.66 -1.95
CA GLU A 118 -5.63 -10.59 -2.30
C GLU A 118 -5.96 -11.49 -1.10
N ALA A 119 -7.05 -12.25 -1.15
CA ALA A 119 -7.40 -13.20 -0.07
C ALA A 119 -6.25 -14.17 0.24
N SER A 120 -5.54 -14.61 -0.80
CA SER A 120 -4.42 -15.54 -0.69
C SER A 120 -3.19 -14.97 0.04
N ASP A 121 -3.13 -13.64 0.23
CA ASP A 121 -2.05 -12.96 0.94
C ASP A 121 -2.31 -12.86 2.45
N VAL A 122 -3.57 -13.01 2.89
CA VAL A 122 -3.97 -12.80 4.27
C VAL A 122 -3.72 -14.07 5.08
N GLU A 123 -2.77 -14.02 6.00
CA GLU A 123 -2.52 -15.12 6.94
C GLU A 123 -3.46 -15.05 8.15
N ARG A 124 -3.74 -13.83 8.63
CA ARG A 124 -4.60 -13.60 9.79
C ARG A 124 -5.15 -12.17 9.76
N SER A 125 -6.37 -11.99 10.27
CA SER A 125 -6.92 -10.69 10.64
C SER A 125 -7.28 -10.67 12.13
N SER A 126 -7.09 -9.52 12.78
CA SER A 126 -7.46 -9.33 14.18
C SER A 126 -7.87 -7.89 14.46
N PRO A 127 -8.93 -7.66 15.27
CA PRO A 127 -9.26 -6.31 15.73
C PRO A 127 -8.14 -5.76 16.63
N SER A 128 -7.84 -4.47 16.51
CA SER A 128 -6.83 -3.78 17.32
C SER A 128 -7.27 -2.34 17.62
N GLY A 129 -8.07 -2.18 18.67
CA GLY A 129 -8.71 -0.91 19.02
C GLY A 129 -9.66 -0.43 17.90
N LEU A 130 -9.45 0.79 17.41
CA LEU A 130 -10.20 1.36 16.30
C LEU A 130 -9.77 0.83 14.92
N ALA A 131 -8.72 0.02 14.84
CA ALA A 131 -8.19 -0.50 13.58
C ALA A 131 -8.43 -2.01 13.41
N LEU A 132 -8.30 -2.46 12.17
CA LEU A 132 -8.08 -3.86 11.84
C LEU A 132 -6.60 -4.06 11.54
N GLU A 133 -6.01 -5.08 12.16
CA GLU A 133 -4.66 -5.54 11.84
C GLU A 133 -4.72 -6.79 10.97
N LEU A 134 -3.95 -6.78 9.90
CA LEU A 134 -3.79 -7.88 8.96
C LEU A 134 -2.34 -8.35 8.99
N LEU A 135 -2.15 -9.64 9.20
CA LEU A 135 -0.89 -10.31 8.94
C LEU A 135 -0.92 -10.79 7.49
N LEU A 136 -0.05 -10.22 6.67
CA LEU A 136 0.05 -10.52 5.25
C LEU A 136 1.36 -11.24 4.94
N ARG A 137 1.35 -12.08 3.90
CA ARG A 137 2.56 -12.62 3.26
C ARG A 137 2.79 -11.94 1.92
N GLY A 138 4.06 -11.75 1.56
CA GLY A 138 4.41 -11.14 0.28
C GLY A 138 5.89 -11.21 -0.03
N PRO A 139 6.30 -10.69 -1.20
CA PRO A 139 7.70 -10.68 -1.61
C PRO A 139 8.55 -9.84 -0.66
N ARG A 140 9.72 -10.34 -0.29
CA ARG A 140 10.64 -9.62 0.61
C ARG A 140 11.18 -8.35 -0.06
N PRO A 141 11.20 -7.21 0.65
CA PRO A 141 11.91 -6.01 0.21
C PRO A 141 13.33 -6.27 -0.28
N GLY A 142 13.62 -5.89 -1.52
CA GLY A 142 14.94 -6.07 -2.16
C GLY A 142 15.27 -7.50 -2.59
N ALA A 143 14.46 -8.50 -2.22
CA ALA A 143 14.67 -9.91 -2.57
C ALA A 143 13.34 -10.55 -3.00
N PRO A 144 12.80 -10.23 -4.19
CA PRO A 144 11.44 -10.60 -4.60
C PRO A 144 11.21 -12.11 -4.79
N LYS A 145 12.29 -12.91 -4.80
CA LYS A 145 12.21 -14.39 -4.82
C LYS A 145 12.01 -14.99 -3.42
N GLU A 146 12.18 -14.19 -2.36
CA GLU A 146 11.95 -14.58 -0.98
C GLU A 146 10.59 -14.06 -0.50
N THR A 147 10.02 -14.72 0.50
CA THR A 147 8.77 -14.30 1.15
C THR A 147 9.08 -13.70 2.52
N SER A 148 8.32 -12.69 2.92
CA SER A 148 8.34 -12.12 4.27
C SER A 148 6.91 -11.88 4.77
N ARG A 149 6.78 -11.68 6.07
CA ARG A 149 5.52 -11.30 6.71
C ARG A 149 5.44 -9.80 6.96
N PHE A 150 4.23 -9.28 6.85
CA PHE A 150 3.93 -7.88 7.00
C PHE A 150 2.76 -7.71 7.96
N ARG A 151 2.83 -6.69 8.81
CA ARG A 151 1.69 -6.26 9.60
C ARG A 151 1.15 -4.98 9.00
N LEU A 152 -0.06 -5.05 8.46
CA LEU A 152 -0.81 -3.90 7.95
C LEU A 152 -1.89 -3.53 8.96
N ARG A 153 -1.91 -2.28 9.40
CA ARG A 153 -2.94 -1.72 10.27
C ARG A 153 -3.75 -0.71 9.48
N ILE A 154 -5.08 -0.84 9.50
CA ILE A 154 -6.01 0.06 8.79
C ILE A 154 -7.08 0.56 9.76
N GLU A 155 -7.24 1.88 9.84
CA GLU A 155 -8.21 2.57 10.68
C GLU A 155 -9.10 3.49 9.83
N PRO A 156 -10.45 3.47 9.95
CA PRO A 156 -11.22 2.70 10.92
C PRO A 156 -11.33 1.20 10.58
N ALA A 157 -11.54 0.36 11.59
CA ALA A 157 -11.67 -1.08 11.43
C ALA A 157 -12.88 -1.48 10.56
N ALA A 158 -13.93 -0.65 10.54
CA ALA A 158 -15.13 -0.90 9.75
C ALA A 158 -14.80 -1.00 8.25
N ILE A 159 -14.14 0.02 7.68
CA ILE A 159 -13.80 0.01 6.25
C ILE A 159 -12.81 -1.09 5.90
N ALA A 160 -11.87 -1.39 6.81
CA ALA A 160 -10.92 -2.48 6.62
C ALA A 160 -11.61 -3.86 6.57
N ARG A 161 -12.64 -4.07 7.40
CA ARG A 161 -13.44 -5.31 7.39
C ARG A 161 -14.28 -5.41 6.13
N GLU A 162 -14.93 -4.33 5.71
CA GLU A 162 -15.71 -4.30 4.47
C GLU A 162 -14.84 -4.65 3.26
N ALA A 163 -13.65 -4.05 3.17
CA ALA A 163 -12.69 -4.35 2.10
C ALA A 163 -12.14 -5.78 2.17
N LEU A 164 -11.92 -6.33 3.37
CA LEU A 164 -11.51 -7.73 3.53
C LEU A 164 -12.64 -8.69 3.12
N SER A 165 -13.88 -8.42 3.54
CA SER A 165 -15.05 -9.23 3.19
C SER A 165 -15.39 -9.19 1.70
N ALA A 166 -15.00 -8.12 0.99
CA ALA A 166 -15.15 -8.06 -0.46
C ALA A 166 -14.38 -9.19 -1.19
N LEU A 167 -13.31 -9.73 -0.58
CA LEU A 167 -12.44 -10.75 -1.17
C LEU A 167 -13.04 -12.17 -1.14
N GLY A 168 -14.18 -12.37 -0.48
CA GLY A 168 -14.79 -13.67 -0.22
C GLY A 168 -14.32 -14.31 1.09
#